data_AF-A0A3N1A4M9-F1
#
_entry.id   AF-A0A3N1A4M9-F1
#
_cell.length_a   1.000
_cell.length_b   1.000
_cell.length_c   1.000
_cell.angle_alpha   90.00
_cell.angle_beta   90.00
_cell.angle_gamma   90.00
#
_symmetry.space_group_name_H-M   'P 1'
#
loop_
_entity.id
_entity.type
_entity.pdbx_description
1 polymer ?
#
loop_
_entity_poly.entity_id
_entity_poly.type
_entity_poly.pdbx_seq_one_letter_code
_entity_poly.pdbx_strand_id
1 'polypeptide(L)'
;MSASRDPRMMSREELVAYFDQGGDISELLRDASRGPDLGPTPSPESVPMIVTGVRLSATAVRRLDELAGNDKGGRSGLIRQAIDEFLARHADEAA
;
A
#
# COMPACT_ATOMS: atom_id res chain seq x y z
N MET A 1 3.86 3.95 25.60
CA MET A 1 3.72 5.11 24.68
C MET A 1 5.13 5.60 24.39
N SER A 2 5.76 5.08 23.33
CA SER A 2 7.07 5.59 22.91
C SER A 2 6.82 6.84 22.08
N ALA A 3 7.51 7.94 22.41
CA ALA A 3 7.48 9.13 21.57
C ALA A 3 7.90 8.71 20.16
N SER A 4 6.98 8.79 19.19
CA SER A 4 7.29 8.45 17.80
C SER A 4 8.38 9.42 17.34
N ARG A 5 9.62 8.93 17.19
CA ARG A 5 10.70 9.70 16.57
C ARG A 5 10.32 9.85 15.10
N ASP A 6 10.28 11.08 14.61
CA ASP A 6 10.03 11.36 13.20
C ASP A 6 11.10 10.64 12.34
N PRO A 7 10.72 9.68 11.49
CA PRO A 7 11.65 8.97 10.61
C PRO A 7 12.47 9.90 9.71
N ARG A 8 11.99 11.11 9.42
CA ARG A 8 12.68 12.09 8.57
C ARG A 8 13.92 12.69 9.20
N MET A 9 14.01 12.63 10.53
CA MET A 9 15.12 13.16 11.31
C MET A 9 16.14 12.07 11.66
N MET A 10 15.89 10.82 11.27
CA MET A 10 16.76 9.67 11.53
C MET A 10 17.90 9.62 10.51
N SER A 11 19.09 9.19 10.93
CA SER A 11 20.14 8.81 9.99
C SER A 11 19.71 7.60 9.15
N ARG A 12 20.46 7.32 8.07
CA ARG A 12 20.19 6.15 7.22
C ARG A 12 20.25 4.85 8.01
N GLU A 13 21.24 4.70 8.88
CA GLU A 13 21.41 3.52 9.74
C GLU A 13 20.25 3.37 10.72
N GLU A 14 19.75 4.49 11.27
CA GLU A 14 18.60 4.52 12.17
C GLU A 14 17.29 4.17 11.46
N LEU A 15 17.10 4.62 10.21
CA LEU A 15 15.96 4.26 9.38
C LEU A 15 15.92 2.76 9.08
N VAL A 16 17.06 2.18 8.72
CA VAL A 16 17.16 0.73 8.46
C VAL A 16 16.77 -0.06 9.70
N ALA A 17 17.34 0.29 10.86
CA ALA A 17 17.02 -0.37 12.13
C ALA A 17 15.55 -0.18 12.54
N TYR A 18 14.97 1.00 12.29
CA TYR A 18 13.56 1.31 12.56
C TYR A 18 12.62 0.42 11.75
N PHE A 19 12.90 0.19 10.46
CA PHE A 19 12.08 -0.68 9.62
C PHE A 19 12.29 -2.17 9.91
N ASP A 20 13.51 -2.60 10.22
CA ASP A 20 13.79 -3.99 10.63
C ASP A 20 13.05 -4.38 11.92
N GLN A 21 12.72 -3.39 12.76
CA GLN A 21 11.95 -3.56 13.99
C GLN A 21 10.43 -3.43 13.80
N GLY A 22 9.96 -3.33 12.55
CA GLY A 22 8.54 -3.24 12.21
C GLY A 22 7.96 -1.81 12.25
N GLY A 23 8.80 -0.79 12.04
CA GLY A 23 8.35 0.58 11.84
C GLY A 23 7.37 0.72 10.66
N ASP A 24 6.43 1.67 10.75
CA ASP A 24 5.39 1.87 9.75
C ASP A 24 5.88 2.79 8.62
N ILE A 25 6.13 2.20 7.46
CA ILE A 25 6.54 2.94 6.24
C ILE A 25 5.48 3.93 5.76
N SER A 26 4.22 3.74 6.16
CA SER A 26 3.11 4.64 5.80
C SER A 26 3.31 6.05 6.35
N GLU A 27 4.02 6.23 7.48
CA GLU A 27 4.32 7.56 8.04
C GLU A 27 5.29 8.36 7.15
N LEU A 28 6.23 7.66 6.51
CA LEU A 28 7.20 8.28 5.60
C LEU A 28 6.55 8.61 4.25
N LEU A 29 5.63 7.77 3.79
CA LEU A 29 4.90 7.94 2.53
C LEU A 29 3.77 8.98 2.61
N ARG A 30 3.16 9.19 3.80
CA ARG A 30 2.01 10.11 3.98
C ARG A 30 2.32 11.55 3.57
N ASP A 31 3.54 12.01 3.87
CA ASP A 31 3.99 13.38 3.58
C ASP A 31 5.10 13.40 2.51
N ALA A 32 5.31 12.29 1.80
CA ALA A 32 6.26 12.24 0.70
C ALA A 32 5.74 13.13 -0.44
N SER A 33 6.29 14.33 -0.56
CA SER A 33 6.06 15.19 -1.73
C SER A 33 6.51 14.46 -2.98
N ARG A 34 5.68 14.46 -4.03
CA ARG A 34 6.06 14.00 -5.38
C ARG A 34 7.22 14.85 -5.87
N GLY A 35 8.44 14.40 -5.59
CA GLY A 35 9.65 15.09 -6.02
C GLY A 35 9.86 14.91 -7.53
N PRO A 36 10.44 15.90 -8.23
CA PRO A 36 10.84 15.76 -9.64
C PRO A 36 11.95 14.71 -9.84
N ASP A 37 12.48 14.15 -8.76
CA ASP A 37 13.66 13.27 -8.74
C ASP A 37 13.34 11.77 -8.86
N LEU A 38 12.08 11.40 -9.14
CA LEU A 38 11.70 10.00 -9.37
C LEU A 38 12.07 9.49 -10.78
N GLY A 39 12.80 10.30 -11.57
CA GLY A 39 13.12 9.97 -12.95
C GLY A 39 11.86 9.86 -13.83
N PRO A 40 12.01 9.47 -15.11
CA PRO A 40 10.85 9.16 -15.93
C PRO A 40 10.02 8.06 -15.26
N THR A 41 8.70 8.25 -15.19
CA THR A 41 7.79 7.21 -14.70
C THR A 41 8.09 5.94 -15.48
N PRO A 42 8.54 4.86 -14.81
CA PRO A 42 8.88 3.62 -15.50
C PRO A 42 7.67 3.15 -16.30
N SER A 43 7.92 2.61 -17.51
CA SER A 43 6.88 1.95 -18.30
C SER A 43 6.11 0.98 -17.39
N PRO A 44 4.76 0.91 -17.47
CA PRO A 44 3.97 -0.02 -16.66
C PRO A 44 4.48 -1.46 -16.75
N GLU A 45 5.06 -1.85 -17.89
CA GLU A 45 5.66 -3.17 -18.13
C GLU A 45 7.02 -3.35 -17.44
N SER A 46 7.67 -2.26 -17.04
CA SER A 46 8.96 -2.22 -16.33
C SER A 46 8.81 -2.05 -14.81
N VAL A 47 7.60 -1.79 -14.31
CA VAL A 47 7.34 -1.74 -12.86
C VAL A 47 7.35 -3.18 -12.34
N PRO A 48 8.27 -3.55 -11.43
CA PRO A 48 8.24 -4.87 -10.82
C PRO A 48 6.89 -5.06 -10.13
N MET A 49 6.20 -6.16 -10.44
CA MET A 49 4.97 -6.51 -9.73
C MET A 49 5.31 -6.74 -8.25
N ILE A 50 4.98 -5.77 -7.39
CA ILE A 50 5.16 -5.92 -5.95
C ILE A 50 3.98 -6.75 -5.42
N VAL A 51 4.27 -7.99 -5.03
CA VAL A 51 3.29 -8.83 -4.34
C VAL A 51 3.25 -8.41 -2.88
N THR A 52 2.24 -7.64 -2.51
CA THR A 52 1.99 -7.26 -1.12
C THR A 52 1.00 -8.23 -0.48
N GLY A 53 1.43 -8.94 0.56
CA GLY A 53 0.54 -9.75 1.39
C GLY A 53 -0.12 -8.90 2.47
N VAL A 54 -1.46 -8.87 2.51
CA VAL A 54 -2.23 -8.22 3.58
C VAL A 54 -2.92 -9.25 4.46
N ARG A 55 -2.86 -9.05 5.78
CA ARG A 55 -3.60 -9.89 6.72
C ARG A 55 -5.00 -9.32 6.90
N LEU A 56 -6.00 -10.15 6.65
CA LEU A 56 -7.41 -9.85 6.88
C LEU A 56 -7.95 -10.69 8.03
N SER A 57 -8.99 -10.21 8.69
CA SER A 57 -9.69 -11.03 9.69
C SER A 57 -10.38 -12.22 9.02
N ALA A 58 -10.52 -13.32 9.75
CA ALA A 58 -11.22 -14.51 9.24
C ALA A 58 -12.66 -14.19 8.77
N THR A 59 -13.33 -13.26 9.46
CA THR A 59 -14.66 -12.78 9.07
C THR A 59 -14.66 -12.07 7.72
N ALA A 60 -13.64 -11.23 7.45
CA ALA A 60 -13.51 -10.54 6.17
C ALA A 60 -13.21 -11.54 5.04
N VAL A 61 -12.32 -12.52 5.29
CA VAL A 61 -12.03 -13.59 4.32
C VAL A 61 -13.29 -14.39 3.98
N ARG A 62 -14.07 -14.80 4.98
CA ARG A 62 -15.30 -15.57 4.75
C ARG A 62 -16.32 -14.80 3.91
N ARG A 63 -16.51 -13.50 4.18
CA ARG A 63 -17.38 -12.65 3.37
C ARG A 63 -16.89 -12.52 1.92
N LEU A 64 -15.59 -12.39 1.73
CA LEU A 64 -15.00 -12.37 0.39
C LEU A 64 -15.20 -13.69 -0.34
N ASP A 65 -15.08 -14.83 0.35
CA ASP A 65 -15.36 -16.14 -0.23
C ASP A 65 -16.83 -16.30 -0.64
N GLU A 66 -17.77 -15.84 0.20
CA GLU A 66 -19.21 -15.83 -0.10
C GLU A 66 -19.53 -14.98 -1.34
N LEU A 67 -18.92 -13.79 -1.46
CA LEU A 67 -19.08 -12.91 -2.61
C LEU A 67 -18.43 -13.48 -3.88
N ALA A 68 -17.25 -14.09 -3.74
CA ALA A 68 -16.48 -14.64 -4.86
C ALA A 68 -17.05 -15.95 -5.40
N GLY A 69 -17.84 -16.69 -4.61
CA GLY A 69 -18.36 -18.01 -4.97
C GLY A 69 -19.19 -18.03 -6.27
N ASN A 70 -19.69 -16.87 -6.72
CA ASN A 70 -20.46 -16.72 -7.95
C ASN A 70 -19.72 -15.96 -9.08
N ASP A 71 -18.47 -15.53 -8.84
CA ASP A 71 -17.69 -14.73 -9.78
C ASP A 71 -16.60 -15.56 -10.48
N LYS A 72 -16.54 -15.48 -11.81
CA LYS A 72 -15.48 -16.11 -12.62
C LYS A 72 -14.08 -15.56 -12.29
N GLY A 73 -13.98 -14.33 -11.79
CA GLY A 73 -12.72 -13.70 -11.35
C GLY A 73 -12.26 -14.11 -9.95
N GLY A 74 -13.13 -14.77 -9.17
CA GLY A 74 -12.87 -15.16 -7.78
C GLY A 74 -12.51 -13.98 -6.87
N ARG A 75 -11.91 -14.27 -5.71
CA ARG A 75 -11.54 -13.27 -4.70
C ARG A 75 -10.64 -12.16 -5.24
N SER A 76 -9.66 -12.52 -6.07
CA SER A 76 -8.68 -11.56 -6.59
C SER A 76 -9.31 -10.56 -7.56
N GLY A 77 -10.34 -10.96 -8.31
CA GLY A 77 -11.11 -10.06 -9.17
C GLY A 77 -11.86 -9.00 -8.33
N LEU A 78 -12.60 -9.45 -7.32
CA LEU A 78 -13.35 -8.57 -6.41
C LEU A 78 -12.44 -7.57 -5.68
N ILE A 79 -11.28 -8.03 -5.20
CA ILE A 79 -10.33 -7.16 -4.49
C ILE A 79 -9.78 -6.09 -5.44
N ARG A 80 -9.39 -6.45 -6.67
CA ARG A 80 -8.88 -5.48 -7.65
C ARG A 80 -9.95 -4.45 -8.01
N GLN A 81 -11.17 -4.89 -8.30
CA GLN A 81 -12.28 -3.99 -8.59
C GLN A 81 -12.53 -3.01 -7.44
N ALA A 82 -12.56 -3.49 -6.19
CA ALA A 82 -12.75 -2.63 -5.03
C ALA A 82 -11.63 -1.60 -4.86
N ILE A 83 -10.38 -1.96 -5.19
CA ILE A 83 -9.24 -1.04 -5.19
C ILE A 83 -9.41 -0.01 -6.30
N ASP A 84 -9.74 -0.43 -7.52
CA ASP A 84 -9.95 0.48 -8.66
C ASP A 84 -11.07 1.50 -8.37
N GLU A 85 -12.20 1.04 -7.81
CA GLU A 85 -13.31 1.89 -7.39
C GLU A 85 -12.94 2.84 -6.25
N PHE A 86 -12.09 2.39 -5.32
CA PHE A 86 -11.58 3.27 -4.26
C PHE A 86 -10.67 4.35 -4.84
N LEU A 87 -9.73 3.98 -5.70
CA LEU A 87 -8.80 4.92 -6.34
C LEU A 87 -9.53 5.91 -7.24
N ALA A 88 -10.52 5.47 -8.02
CA ALA A 88 -11.32 6.34 -8.85
C ALA A 88 -12.09 7.40 -8.04
N ARG A 89 -12.59 7.04 -6.85
CA ARG A 89 -13.29 7.98 -5.96
C ARG A 89 -12.39 8.99 -5.26
N HIS A 90 -11.11 8.67 -5.07
CA HIS A 90 -10.15 9.51 -4.35
C HIS A 90 -9.05 10.06 -5.29
N ALA A 91 -9.22 9.93 -6.61
CA ALA A 91 -8.27 10.44 -7.59
C ALA A 91 -8.15 11.96 -7.55
N ASP A 92 -9.23 12.66 -7.18
CA ASP A 92 -9.26 14.12 -7.06
C ASP A 92 -8.71 14.64 -5.73
N GLU A 93 -8.54 13.80 -4.70
CA GLU A 93 -7.92 14.21 -3.42
C GLU A 93 -6.38 14.27 -3.50
N ALA A 94 -5.80 13.81 -4.62
CA ALA A 94 -4.35 13.76 -4.86
C ALA A 94 -3.87 14.66 -6.02
N ALA A 95 -4.73 15.58 -6.48
CA ALA A 95 -4.44 16.62 -7.47
C ALA A 95 -4.34 18.00 -6.81
#